data_AF-A0A4P7VJU4-F1
#
_entry.id   AF-A0A4P7VJU4-F1
#
_cell.length_a   1.000
_cell.length_b   1.000
_cell.length_c   1.000
_cell.angle_alpha   90.00
_cell.angle_beta   90.00
_cell.angle_gamma   90.00
#
_symmetry.space_group_name_H-M   'P 1'
#
loop_
_entity.id
_entity.type
_entity.pdbx_description
1 polymer ?
#
loop_
_entity_poly.entity_id
_entity_poly.type
_entity_poly.pdbx_seq_one_letter_code
_entity_poly.pdbx_strand_id
1 'polypeptide(L)'
;MDTETKIIGRCPVCGGNVVKTCKGYRCENNTGEDGKCGLFINGVIGNRKMADAEVAELLEKRSILLDGFATKEWKTFPTVLVMAADGSINMESVVAHCPRCGGEIRVGAKAFNCSNYRQEGSPCDFVIWRNIAGHLMTLDEVREICADGVTSHEVEMFGENGSVYRRKLGLSPDKLKVIKV
;
A
#
# COMPACT_ATOMS: atom_id res chain seq x y z
N MET A 1 13.11 -15.81 -35.20
CA MET A 1 13.14 -15.98 -33.73
C MET A 1 11.85 -15.38 -33.21
N ASP A 2 10.95 -16.21 -32.70
CA ASP A 2 9.73 -15.69 -32.08
C ASP A 2 10.11 -14.93 -30.81
N THR A 3 9.72 -13.67 -30.75
CA THR A 3 10.01 -12.78 -29.62
C THR A 3 8.89 -12.92 -28.61
N GLU A 4 9.13 -13.71 -27.57
CA GLU A 4 8.18 -13.89 -26.47
C GLU A 4 8.05 -12.59 -25.66
N THR A 5 6.81 -12.15 -25.42
CA THR A 5 6.51 -10.94 -24.66
C THR A 5 6.06 -11.29 -23.26
N LYS A 6 6.72 -10.71 -22.24
CA LYS A 6 6.33 -10.91 -20.84
C LYS A 6 5.17 -9.99 -20.45
N ILE A 7 3.99 -10.57 -20.26
CA ILE A 7 2.79 -9.88 -19.76
C ILE A 7 2.81 -9.87 -18.22
N ILE A 8 2.54 -8.71 -17.62
CA ILE A 8 2.54 -8.49 -16.17
C ILE A 8 1.12 -8.36 -15.60
N GLY A 9 0.19 -7.82 -16.38
CA GLY A 9 -1.20 -7.64 -15.96
C GLY A 9 -2.04 -6.93 -17.00
N ARG A 10 -3.26 -6.54 -16.61
CA ARG A 10 -4.17 -5.76 -17.46
C ARG A 10 -4.05 -4.27 -17.14
N CYS A 11 -4.14 -3.44 -18.17
CA CYS A 11 -4.08 -2.00 -18.06
C CYS A 11 -5.39 -1.49 -17.44
N PRO A 12 -5.36 -0.81 -16.28
CA PRO A 12 -6.57 -0.29 -15.65
C PRO A 12 -7.17 0.91 -16.38
N VAL A 13 -6.47 1.47 -17.37
CA VAL A 13 -6.95 2.61 -18.18
C VAL A 13 -7.73 2.16 -19.41
N CYS A 14 -7.27 1.11 -20.12
CA CYS A 14 -7.87 0.69 -21.39
C CYS A 14 -8.11 -0.83 -21.54
N GLY A 15 -7.75 -1.65 -20.55
CA GLY A 15 -7.92 -3.12 -20.57
C GLY A 15 -6.89 -3.91 -21.37
N GLY A 16 -6.01 -3.26 -22.15
CA GLY A 16 -4.93 -3.93 -22.89
C GLY A 16 -3.89 -4.59 -21.97
N ASN A 17 -3.02 -5.44 -22.50
CA ASN A 17 -1.94 -6.04 -21.71
C ASN A 17 -0.89 -4.99 -21.32
N VAL A 18 -0.38 -5.09 -20.09
CA VAL A 18 0.83 -4.38 -19.66
C VAL A 18 2.01 -5.33 -19.78
N VAL A 19 3.00 -4.92 -20.56
CA VAL A 19 4.17 -5.72 -20.89
C VAL A 19 5.42 -5.16 -20.21
N LYS A 20 6.35 -6.05 -19.87
CA LYS A 20 7.65 -5.66 -19.32
C LYS A 20 8.57 -5.16 -20.43
N THR A 21 9.29 -4.09 -20.15
CA THR A 21 10.29 -3.46 -21.04
C THR A 21 11.60 -3.23 -20.28
N CYS A 22 12.67 -2.85 -20.97
CA CYS A 22 13.93 -2.51 -20.32
C CYS A 22 13.86 -1.25 -19.43
N LYS A 23 12.90 -0.35 -19.67
CA LYS A 23 12.72 0.89 -18.90
C LYS A 23 11.64 0.79 -17.81
N GLY A 24 10.89 -0.30 -17.75
CA GLY A 24 9.72 -0.44 -16.87
C GLY A 24 8.62 -1.24 -17.51
N TYR A 25 7.38 -0.76 -17.40
CA TYR A 25 6.18 -1.48 -17.81
C TYR A 25 5.30 -0.57 -18.65
N ARG A 26 4.80 -1.08 -19.77
CA ARG A 26 4.07 -0.27 -20.75
C ARG A 26 2.82 -1.00 -21.17
N CYS A 27 1.70 -0.28 -21.31
CA CYS A 27 0.54 -0.84 -21.98
C CYS A 27 0.86 -1.13 -23.46
N GLU A 28 0.43 -2.26 -24.00
CA GLU A 28 0.61 -2.60 -25.42
C GLU A 28 -0.06 -1.58 -26.36
N ASN A 29 -1.11 -0.90 -25.89
CA ASN A 29 -1.82 0.16 -26.62
C ASN A 29 -1.17 1.55 -26.49
N ASN A 30 -0.03 1.65 -25.80
CA ASN A 30 0.77 2.88 -25.72
C ASN A 30 1.77 2.92 -26.87
N THR A 31 1.26 3.34 -28.04
CA THR A 31 1.97 3.27 -29.34
C THR A 31 2.49 4.63 -29.85
N GLY A 32 2.28 5.74 -29.14
CA GLY A 32 2.73 7.08 -29.57
C GLY A 32 1.58 7.99 -30.00
N GLU A 33 1.74 8.67 -31.15
CA GLU A 33 0.93 9.85 -31.57
C GLU A 33 -0.59 9.62 -31.66
N ASP A 34 -1.04 8.37 -31.90
CA ASP A 34 -2.46 7.96 -31.91
C ASP A 34 -2.84 7.05 -30.73
N GLY A 35 -1.96 6.93 -29.72
CA GLY A 35 -2.08 5.95 -28.65
C GLY A 35 -3.31 6.19 -27.76
N LYS A 36 -4.29 5.29 -27.83
CA LYS A 36 -5.49 5.29 -26.98
C LYS A 36 -5.20 5.20 -25.47
N CYS A 37 -3.95 4.92 -25.08
CA CYS A 37 -3.56 4.76 -23.68
C CYS A 37 -2.13 5.28 -23.43
N GLY A 38 -1.98 6.16 -22.45
CA GLY A 38 -0.69 6.71 -22.03
C GLY A 38 0.03 5.93 -20.92
N LEU A 39 -0.50 4.77 -20.48
CA LEU A 39 0.04 4.08 -19.31
C LEU A 39 1.48 3.62 -19.53
N PHE A 40 2.38 4.15 -18.71
CA PHE A 40 3.77 3.74 -18.58
C PHE A 40 4.21 3.86 -17.12
N ILE A 41 4.73 2.77 -16.57
CA ILE A 41 5.22 2.69 -15.19
C ILE A 41 6.74 2.52 -15.26
N ASN A 42 7.50 3.45 -14.68
CA ASN A 42 8.95 3.35 -14.64
C ASN A 42 9.36 2.10 -13.81
N GLY A 43 10.39 1.38 -14.27
CA GLY A 43 10.94 0.24 -13.53
C GLY A 43 11.61 0.63 -12.21
N VAL A 44 11.92 1.90 -12.03
CA VAL A 44 12.43 2.49 -10.79
C VAL A 44 11.54 3.66 -10.38
N ILE A 45 11.03 3.63 -9.15
CA ILE A 45 10.19 4.68 -8.58
C ILE A 45 10.78 5.02 -7.20
N GLY A 46 11.06 6.30 -6.92
CA GLY A 46 11.58 6.73 -5.60
C GLY A 46 12.87 6.03 -5.17
N ASN A 47 13.83 5.91 -6.10
CA ASN A 47 15.11 5.20 -5.90
C ASN A 47 14.98 3.71 -5.57
N ARG A 48 13.83 3.10 -5.88
CA ARG A 48 13.55 1.69 -5.63
C ARG A 48 13.15 0.98 -6.92
N LYS A 49 13.77 -0.17 -7.18
CA LYS A 49 13.40 -1.03 -8.31
C LYS A 49 12.08 -1.75 -8.01
N MET A 50 11.17 -1.74 -8.97
CA MET A 50 9.86 -2.40 -8.85
C MET A 50 9.94 -3.87 -9.29
N ALA A 51 9.37 -4.77 -8.48
CA ALA A 51 9.24 -6.17 -8.84
C ALA A 51 7.99 -6.41 -9.72
N ASP A 52 8.02 -7.48 -10.53
CA ASP A 52 6.93 -7.81 -11.45
C ASP A 52 5.61 -8.04 -10.70
N ALA A 53 5.67 -8.74 -9.56
CA ALA A 53 4.51 -9.00 -8.71
C ALA A 53 3.92 -7.72 -8.10
N GLU A 54 4.76 -6.76 -7.71
CA GLU A 54 4.31 -5.49 -7.14
C GLU A 54 3.60 -4.62 -8.18
N VAL A 55 4.09 -4.66 -9.43
CA VAL A 55 3.43 -3.96 -10.53
C VAL A 55 2.14 -4.65 -10.92
N ALA A 56 2.09 -5.98 -10.93
CA ALA A 56 0.85 -6.72 -11.14
C ALA A 56 -0.20 -6.36 -10.08
N GLU A 57 0.16 -6.34 -8.80
CA GLU A 57 -0.74 -5.94 -7.72
C GLU A 57 -1.16 -4.47 -7.83
N LEU A 58 -0.24 -3.56 -8.18
CA LEU A 58 -0.58 -2.15 -8.39
C LEU A 58 -1.56 -1.96 -9.56
N LEU A 59 -1.44 -2.73 -10.64
CA LEU A 59 -2.38 -2.69 -11.77
C LEU A 59 -3.77 -3.18 -11.38
N GLU A 60 -3.84 -4.21 -10.52
CA GLU A 60 -5.09 -4.80 -10.05
C GLU A 60 -5.79 -3.92 -9.01
N LYS A 61 -5.08 -3.58 -7.92
CA LYS A 61 -5.66 -2.88 -6.77
C LYS A 61 -5.65 -1.36 -6.88
N ARG A 62 -4.92 -0.80 -7.84
CA ARG A 62 -4.63 0.64 -7.98
C ARG A 62 -3.93 1.29 -6.78
N SER A 63 -3.69 0.55 -5.70
CA SER A 63 -2.87 1.00 -4.59
C SER A 63 -2.12 -0.15 -3.94
N ILE A 64 -0.87 0.09 -3.54
CA ILE A 64 -0.04 -0.89 -2.84
C ILE A 64 0.88 -0.19 -1.84
N LEU A 65 0.95 -0.71 -0.62
CA LEU A 65 1.91 -0.25 0.38
C LEU A 65 3.25 -0.96 0.19
N LEU A 66 4.32 -0.20 0.00
CA LEU A 66 5.66 -0.73 -0.20
C LEU A 66 6.71 -0.03 0.66
N ASP A 67 7.75 -0.78 1.00
CA ASP A 67 8.91 -0.30 1.76
C ASP A 67 10.15 -0.20 0.85
N GLY A 68 11.19 0.50 1.32
CA GLY A 68 12.48 0.54 0.63
C GLY A 68 12.64 1.65 -0.41
N PHE A 69 11.73 2.62 -0.44
CA PHE A 69 11.97 3.89 -1.13
C PHE A 69 13.01 4.70 -0.38
N ALA A 70 13.73 5.58 -1.08
CA ALA A 70 14.76 6.39 -0.48
C ALA A 70 14.76 7.83 -1.01
N THR A 71 15.05 8.80 -0.14
CA THR A 71 15.27 10.19 -0.55
C THR A 71 16.59 10.33 -1.33
N LYS A 72 16.89 11.53 -1.83
CA LYS A 72 18.19 11.82 -2.47
C LYS A 72 19.36 11.63 -1.50
N GLU A 73 19.10 11.82 -0.21
CA GLU A 73 20.03 11.61 0.91
C GLU A 73 20.02 10.16 1.43
N TRP A 74 19.42 9.22 0.70
CA TRP A 74 19.35 7.79 1.04
C TRP A 74 18.63 7.46 2.35
N LYS A 75 17.79 8.37 2.85
CA LYS A 75 16.90 8.06 3.98
C LYS A 75 15.75 7.21 3.47
N THR A 76 15.60 6.01 4.01
CA THR A 76 14.55 5.09 3.59
C THR A 76 13.20 5.46 4.20
N PHE A 77 12.14 5.26 3.43
CA PHE A 77 10.78 5.46 3.89
C PHE A 77 9.82 4.48 3.21
N PRO A 78 8.74 4.08 3.92
CA PRO A 78 7.62 3.40 3.29
C PRO A 78 6.65 4.41 2.70
N THR A 79 5.90 4.00 1.68
CA THR A 79 4.82 4.82 1.11
C THR A 79 3.80 3.94 0.40
N VAL A 80 2.59 4.46 0.23
CA VAL A 80 1.61 3.84 -0.67
C VAL A 80 1.85 4.40 -2.06
N LEU A 81 1.96 3.51 -3.06
CA LEU A 81 1.82 3.91 -4.45
C LEU A 81 0.34 3.89 -4.79
N VAL A 82 -0.18 5.01 -5.30
CA VAL A 82 -1.58 5.16 -5.72
C VAL A 82 -1.61 5.48 -7.20
N MET A 83 -2.36 4.70 -7.97
CA MET A 83 -2.57 4.91 -9.40
C MET A 83 -3.85 5.72 -9.63
N ALA A 84 -3.70 6.90 -10.23
CA ALA A 84 -4.81 7.74 -10.63
C ALA A 84 -5.56 7.16 -11.86
N ALA A 85 -6.70 7.76 -12.19
CA ALA A 85 -7.53 7.32 -13.30
C ALA A 85 -6.83 7.36 -14.67
N ASP A 86 -5.90 8.30 -14.85
CA ASP A 86 -5.09 8.46 -16.06
C ASP A 86 -3.87 7.53 -16.13
N GLY A 87 -3.61 6.75 -15.08
CA GLY A 87 -2.46 5.85 -14.98
C GLY A 87 -1.20 6.49 -14.37
N SER A 88 -1.25 7.76 -13.94
CA SER A 88 -0.16 8.37 -13.17
C SER A 88 -0.05 7.72 -11.78
N ILE A 89 1.18 7.61 -11.27
CA ILE A 89 1.47 7.00 -9.97
C ILE A 89 1.95 8.08 -9.01
N ASN A 90 1.26 8.19 -7.88
CA ASN A 90 1.58 9.10 -6.79
C ASN A 90 2.09 8.32 -5.57
N MET A 91 2.94 8.96 -4.78
CA MET A 91 3.36 8.45 -3.47
C MET A 91 2.57 9.15 -2.37
N GLU A 92 1.81 8.39 -1.62
CA GLU A 92 0.99 8.90 -0.53
C GLU A 92 1.42 8.27 0.80
N SER A 93 1.76 9.13 1.76
CA SER A 93 2.07 8.69 3.13
C SER A 93 0.81 8.50 3.98
N VAL A 94 -0.31 9.12 3.60
CA VAL A 94 -1.59 9.04 4.32
C VAL A 94 -2.34 7.79 3.86
N VAL A 95 -2.83 7.00 4.82
CA VAL A 95 -3.54 5.74 4.53
C VAL A 95 -4.99 5.75 4.96
N ALA A 96 -5.34 6.56 5.96
CA ALA A 96 -6.68 6.67 6.54
C ALA A 96 -6.81 7.92 7.42
N HIS A 97 -7.99 8.13 8.01
CA HIS A 97 -8.21 9.10 9.08
C HIS A 97 -8.26 8.42 10.45
N CYS A 98 -7.77 9.11 11.47
CA CYS A 98 -7.62 8.60 12.82
C CYS A 98 -9.00 8.42 13.47
N PRO A 99 -9.36 7.21 13.92
CA PRO A 99 -10.67 6.96 14.53
C PRO A 99 -10.83 7.62 15.91
N ARG A 100 -9.74 8.13 16.49
CA ARG A 100 -9.71 8.82 17.78
C ARG A 100 -9.86 10.34 17.66
N CYS A 101 -9.14 10.97 16.74
CA CYS A 101 -9.05 12.44 16.66
C CYS A 101 -9.33 13.04 15.26
N GLY A 102 -9.59 12.23 14.24
CA GLY A 102 -9.83 12.67 12.86
C GLY A 102 -8.58 13.09 12.07
N GLY A 103 -7.41 13.21 12.72
CA GLY A 103 -6.13 13.49 12.05
C GLY A 103 -5.72 12.41 11.05
N GLU A 104 -4.73 12.67 10.22
CA GLU A 104 -4.28 11.69 9.22
C GLU A 104 -3.53 10.53 9.87
N ILE A 105 -3.78 9.31 9.42
CA ILE A 105 -2.95 8.15 9.73
C ILE A 105 -1.90 8.02 8.63
N ARG A 106 -0.62 8.10 9.02
CA ARG A 106 0.51 8.03 8.10
C ARG A 106 1.32 6.76 8.28
N VAL A 107 1.72 6.14 7.17
CA VAL A 107 2.56 4.95 7.22
C VAL A 107 3.99 5.29 7.64
N GLY A 108 4.51 4.51 8.59
CA GLY A 108 5.90 4.52 9.01
C GLY A 108 6.51 3.12 8.96
N ALA A 109 7.82 3.02 9.23
CA ALA A 109 8.56 1.76 9.08
C ALA A 109 8.07 0.64 10.02
N LYS A 110 7.59 1.00 11.21
CA LYS A 110 7.14 0.03 12.24
C LYS A 110 5.63 0.05 12.49
N ALA A 111 4.98 1.16 12.18
CA ALA A 111 3.60 1.41 12.53
C ALA A 111 2.98 2.47 11.62
N PHE A 112 1.66 2.49 11.58
CA PHE A 112 0.86 3.60 11.08
C PHE A 112 0.57 4.53 12.25
N ASN A 113 0.93 5.81 12.12
CA ASN A 113 0.91 6.78 13.22
C ASN A 113 -0.06 7.91 12.92
N CYS A 114 -0.81 8.34 13.92
CA CYS A 114 -1.57 9.58 13.81
C CYS A 114 -0.63 10.78 13.62
N SER A 115 -0.95 11.68 12.69
CA SER A 115 -0.22 12.93 12.44
C SER A 115 -0.17 13.86 13.65
N ASN A 116 -1.16 13.74 14.55
CA ASN A 116 -1.33 14.64 15.69
C ASN A 116 -0.59 14.16 16.95
N TYR A 117 0.28 13.15 16.87
CA TYR A 117 1.04 12.64 18.03
C TYR A 117 1.98 13.67 18.68
N ARG A 118 2.34 14.74 17.97
CA ARG A 118 3.14 15.87 18.49
C ARG A 118 2.33 17.17 18.59
N GLN A 119 1.01 17.11 18.48
CA GLN A 119 0.18 18.30 18.64
C GLN A 119 0.29 18.82 20.08
N GLU A 120 0.71 20.07 20.23
CA GLU A 120 0.86 20.71 21.54
C GLU A 120 -0.49 20.82 22.26
N GLY A 121 -0.50 20.56 23.57
CA GLY A 121 -1.70 20.58 24.42
C GLY A 121 -2.66 19.40 24.28
N SER A 122 -2.73 18.74 23.11
CA SER A 122 -3.63 17.61 22.88
C SER A 122 -3.03 16.57 21.92
N PRO A 123 -1.96 15.86 22.31
CA PRO A 123 -1.35 14.84 21.48
C PRO A 123 -2.30 13.65 21.25
N CYS A 124 -2.22 13.06 20.06
CA CYS A 124 -2.91 11.82 19.74
C CYS A 124 -1.90 10.69 19.50
N ASP A 125 -1.79 9.80 20.47
CA ASP A 125 -0.89 8.65 20.50
C ASP A 125 -1.41 7.41 19.77
N PHE A 126 -2.55 7.53 19.07
CA PHE A 126 -3.13 6.44 18.29
C PHE A 126 -2.13 5.88 17.27
N VAL A 127 -1.92 4.57 17.33
CA VAL A 127 -0.94 3.83 16.54
C VAL A 127 -1.48 2.46 16.17
N ILE A 128 -1.22 2.04 14.93
CA ILE A 128 -1.47 0.67 14.46
C ILE A 128 -0.11 0.05 14.13
N TRP A 129 0.30 -0.97 14.88
CA TRP A 129 1.55 -1.69 14.60
C TRP A 129 1.45 -2.41 13.26
N ARG A 130 2.53 -2.39 12.46
CA ARG A 130 2.55 -3.11 11.18
C ARG A 130 2.55 -4.62 11.35
N ASN A 131 3.03 -5.12 12.48
CA ASN A 131 2.98 -6.53 12.81
C ASN A 131 2.18 -6.72 14.10
N ILE A 132 1.14 -7.55 14.05
CA ILE A 132 0.34 -7.92 15.22
C ILE A 132 0.32 -9.44 15.32
N ALA A 133 1.05 -9.98 16.31
CA ALA A 133 1.16 -11.43 16.53
C ALA A 133 1.59 -12.22 15.28
N GLY A 134 2.57 -11.70 14.55
CA GLY A 134 3.09 -12.30 13.32
C GLY A 134 2.32 -11.96 12.06
N HIS A 135 1.10 -11.41 12.18
CA HIS A 135 0.34 -10.90 11.04
C HIS A 135 0.89 -9.57 10.55
N LEU A 136 1.25 -9.47 9.26
CA LEU A 136 1.63 -8.20 8.64
C LEU A 136 0.37 -7.47 8.16
N MET A 137 0.10 -6.32 8.76
CA MET A 137 -1.06 -5.50 8.44
C MET A 137 -1.05 -5.08 6.97
N THR A 138 -2.15 -5.34 6.28
CA THR A 138 -2.38 -4.85 4.91
C THR A 138 -2.92 -3.42 4.93
N LEU A 139 -2.81 -2.73 3.79
CA LEU A 139 -3.36 -1.40 3.62
C LEU A 139 -4.89 -1.38 3.81
N ASP A 140 -5.58 -2.41 3.30
CA ASP A 140 -7.03 -2.52 3.38
C ASP A 140 -7.48 -2.79 4.82
N GLU A 141 -6.82 -3.67 5.56
CA GLU A 141 -7.11 -3.90 6.97
C GLU A 141 -6.94 -2.63 7.83
N VAL A 142 -5.91 -1.82 7.55
CA VAL A 142 -5.70 -0.55 8.25
C VAL A 142 -6.84 0.43 7.95
N ARG A 143 -7.28 0.50 6.69
CA ARG A 143 -8.42 1.32 6.26
C ARG A 143 -9.72 0.86 6.91
N GLU A 144 -10.00 -0.44 6.90
CA GLU A 144 -11.17 -1.05 7.56
C GLU A 144 -11.17 -0.75 9.06
N ILE A 145 -10.06 -0.97 9.77
CA ILE A 145 -9.98 -0.67 11.21
C ILE A 145 -10.22 0.81 11.49
N CYS A 146 -9.74 1.72 10.64
CA CYS A 146 -9.95 3.15 10.83
C CYS A 146 -11.39 3.58 10.50
N ALA A 147 -12.03 2.97 9.51
CA ALA A 147 -13.38 3.31 9.06
C ALA A 147 -14.47 2.63 9.90
N ASP A 148 -14.35 1.32 10.07
CA ASP A 148 -15.38 0.43 10.62
C ASP A 148 -15.05 -0.01 12.05
N GLY A 149 -13.83 0.26 12.52
CA GLY A 149 -13.37 -0.12 13.84
C GLY A 149 -12.96 -1.59 13.97
N VAL A 150 -13.08 -2.40 12.91
CA VAL A 150 -12.76 -3.84 12.91
C VAL A 150 -12.52 -4.35 11.50
N THR A 151 -11.69 -5.39 11.34
CA THR A 151 -11.51 -6.07 10.06
C THR A 151 -12.77 -6.84 9.65
N SER A 152 -13.03 -6.84 8.34
CA SER A 152 -14.15 -7.57 7.72
C SER A 152 -14.01 -9.09 7.93
N HIS A 153 -12.79 -9.59 7.83
CA HIS A 153 -12.45 -11.01 7.96
C HIS A 153 -11.45 -11.25 9.11
N GLU A 154 -11.38 -12.50 9.58
CA GLU A 154 -10.32 -12.91 10.48
C GLU A 154 -8.97 -12.92 9.76
N VAL A 155 -7.91 -12.57 10.47
CA VAL A 155 -6.53 -12.62 9.98
C VAL A 155 -5.78 -13.77 10.64
N GLU A 156 -4.78 -14.29 9.93
CA GLU A 156 -3.92 -15.35 10.43
C GLU A 156 -2.86 -14.81 11.39
N MET A 157 -2.75 -15.41 12.58
CA MET A 157 -1.80 -15.03 13.61
C MET A 157 -1.08 -16.25 14.18
N PHE A 158 0.05 -15.99 14.85
CA PHE A 158 0.95 -17.01 15.34
C PHE A 158 1.14 -16.89 16.86
N GLY A 159 1.01 -18.01 17.56
CA GLY A 159 1.29 -18.13 18.98
C GLY A 159 2.78 -18.35 19.25
N GLU A 160 3.22 -18.20 20.50
CA GLU A 160 4.63 -18.35 20.88
C GLU A 160 5.18 -19.77 20.60
N ASN A 161 4.31 -20.79 20.63
CA ASN A 161 4.64 -22.18 20.31
C ASN A 161 4.52 -22.50 18.80
N GLY A 162 4.32 -21.50 17.93
CA GLY A 162 4.12 -21.67 16.49
C GLY A 162 2.70 -22.10 16.08
N SER A 163 1.76 -22.20 17.02
CA SER A 163 0.36 -22.49 16.67
C SER A 163 -0.24 -21.37 15.83
N VAL A 164 -1.01 -21.75 14.80
CA VAL A 164 -1.76 -20.82 13.96
C VAL A 164 -3.15 -20.66 14.55
N TYR A 165 -3.59 -19.41 14.71
CA TYR A 165 -4.97 -19.09 15.09
C TYR A 165 -5.48 -17.91 14.27
N ARG A 166 -6.80 -17.76 14.23
CA ARG A 166 -7.47 -16.68 13.48
C ARG A 166 -8.37 -15.88 14.39
N ARG A 167 -8.29 -14.55 14.26
CA ARG A 167 -9.09 -13.56 14.99
C ARG A 167 -9.29 -12.34 14.12
N LYS A 168 -10.33 -11.57 14.42
CA LYS A 168 -10.44 -10.23 13.85
C LYS A 168 -9.49 -9.28 14.58
N LEU A 169 -9.13 -8.21 13.91
CA LEU A 169 -8.45 -7.07 14.54
C LEU A 169 -9.42 -5.90 14.60
N GLY A 170 -9.53 -5.26 15.75
CA GLY A 170 -10.44 -4.14 15.92
C GLY A 170 -9.97 -3.16 16.98
N LEU A 171 -10.64 -2.03 17.06
CA LEU A 171 -10.35 -1.00 18.05
C LEU A 171 -10.77 -1.49 19.44
N SER A 172 -9.96 -1.17 20.45
CA SER A 172 -10.41 -1.23 21.84
C SER A 172 -11.61 -0.29 22.05
N PRO A 173 -12.46 -0.53 23.08
CA PRO A 173 -13.63 0.31 23.34
C PRO A 173 -13.31 1.81 23.49
N ASP A 174 -12.12 2.14 24.01
CA ASP A 174 -11.59 3.51 24.16
C ASP A 174 -10.92 4.06 22.89
N LYS A 175 -10.85 3.27 21.82
CA LYS A 175 -10.18 3.57 20.54
C LYS A 175 -8.71 3.97 20.67
N LEU A 176 -8.03 3.52 21.74
CA LEU A 176 -6.61 3.83 21.95
C LEU A 176 -5.68 2.87 21.21
N LYS A 177 -6.11 1.63 20.95
CA LYS A 177 -5.25 0.60 20.37
C LYS A 177 -6.06 -0.40 19.53
N VAL A 178 -5.34 -1.11 18.67
CA VAL A 178 -5.87 -2.29 17.98
C VAL A 178 -5.70 -3.51 18.89
N ILE A 179 -6.78 -4.26 19.05
CA ILE A 179 -6.88 -5.50 19.84
C ILE A 179 -7.37 -6.64 18.96
N LYS A 180 -7.15 -7.86 19.46
CA LYS A 180 -7.70 -9.08 18.88
C LYS A 180 -9.12 -9.25 19.41
N VAL A 181 -10.09 -9.38 18.52
CA VAL A 181 -11.52 -9.52 18.82
C VAL A 181 -12.04 -10.88 18.40
#